data_AF-A0A061NDE5-F1
#
_entry.id   AF-A0A061NDE5-F1
#
_cell.length_a   1.000
_cell.length_b   1.000
_cell.length_c   1.000
_cell.angle_alpha   90.00
_cell.angle_beta   90.00
_cell.angle_gamma   90.00
#
_symmetry.space_group_name_H-M   'P 1'
#
loop_
_entity.id
_entity.type
_entity.pdbx_description
1 polymer ?
#
loop_
_entity_poly.entity_id
_entity_poly.type
_entity_poly.pdbx_seq_one_letter_code
_entity_poly.pdbx_strand_id
1 'polypeptide(L)'
;MQPSNYTHHTATIAKLSNFIAINSGIEVDLVGNINAEMINETFVAGVGGQMDFMRGAMASHGGKSIMLYRQRQVAASDQELS
;
A
#
# COMPACT_ATOMS: atom_id res chain seq x y z
N MET A 1 -2.70 7.04 23.76
CA MET A 1 -2.68 7.22 22.30
C MET A 1 -1.89 8.46 21.97
N GLN A 2 -1.14 8.46 20.86
CA GLN A 2 -0.34 9.61 20.40
C GLN A 2 -0.97 10.17 19.12
N PRO A 3 -0.80 11.48 18.83
CA PRO A 3 -1.39 12.10 17.63
C PRO A 3 -0.74 11.57 16.34
N SER A 4 -1.46 11.67 15.21
CA SER A 4 -1.01 11.16 13.91
C SER A 4 0.29 11.83 13.43
N ASN A 5 0.42 13.14 13.66
CA ASN A 5 1.65 13.88 13.34
C ASN A 5 2.89 13.40 14.11
N TYR A 6 2.73 12.59 15.16
CA TYR A 6 3.82 11.90 15.84
C TYR A 6 3.97 10.46 15.36
N THR A 7 2.88 9.69 15.35
CA THR A 7 2.92 8.25 15.03
C THR A 7 3.23 7.95 13.57
N HIS A 8 2.80 8.83 12.65
CA HIS A 8 3.03 8.71 11.21
C HIS A 8 4.29 9.46 10.79
N HIS A 9 4.92 10.22 11.68
CA HIS A 9 6.12 10.96 11.32
C HIS A 9 7.25 10.01 10.94
N THR A 10 7.82 10.17 9.74
CA THR A 10 8.89 9.32 9.22
C THR A 10 10.05 9.21 10.21
N ALA A 11 10.48 10.32 10.82
CA ALA A 11 11.57 10.31 11.81
C ALA A 11 11.22 9.59 13.13
N THR A 12 9.93 9.45 13.45
CA THR A 12 9.50 8.63 14.60
C THR A 12 9.58 7.15 14.25
N ILE A 13 9.08 6.77 13.07
CA ILE A 13 9.09 5.38 12.59
C ILE A 13 10.53 4.89 12.33
N ALA A 14 11.39 5.72 11.76
CA ALA A 14 12.78 5.38 11.43
C ALA A 14 13.62 4.97 12.65
N LYS A 15 13.21 5.36 13.87
CA LYS A 15 13.86 4.94 15.12
C LYS A 15 13.60 3.48 15.49
N LEU A 16 12.57 2.87 14.90
CA LEU A 16 12.22 1.47 15.11
C LEU A 16 13.06 0.63 14.14
N SER A 17 13.89 -0.30 14.64
CA SER A 17 14.64 -1.22 13.79
C SER A 17 13.73 -2.33 13.24
N ASN A 18 14.01 -2.78 12.01
CA ASN A 18 13.26 -3.80 11.28
C ASN A 18 11.76 -3.48 11.15
N PHE A 19 11.42 -2.21 10.97
CA PHE A 19 10.03 -1.80 10.84
C PHE A 19 9.46 -2.29 9.49
N ILE A 20 8.37 -3.05 9.53
CA ILE A 20 7.70 -3.58 8.34
C ILE A 20 6.35 -2.87 8.16
N ALA A 21 6.23 -2.07 7.09
CA ALA A 21 4.95 -1.50 6.67
C ALA A 21 4.27 -2.43 5.67
N ILE A 22 3.07 -2.91 6.00
CA ILE A 22 2.24 -3.73 5.10
C ILE A 22 1.00 -2.92 4.75
N ASN A 23 0.84 -2.61 3.47
CA ASN A 23 -0.33 -1.89 2.94
C ASN A 23 -1.00 -2.72 1.83
N SER A 24 -2.23 -2.36 1.49
CA SER A 24 -2.98 -2.96 0.38
C SER A 24 -3.35 -1.90 -0.65
N GLY A 25 -3.23 -2.23 -1.93
CA GLY A 25 -3.67 -1.39 -3.04
C GLY A 25 -4.80 -2.04 -3.83
N ILE A 26 -5.38 -1.26 -4.74
CA ILE A 26 -6.39 -1.74 -5.69
C ILE A 26 -5.68 -2.26 -6.93
N GLU A 27 -4.82 -1.43 -7.52
CA GLU A 27 -4.08 -1.73 -8.74
C GLU A 27 -2.69 -1.10 -8.73
N VAL A 28 -1.81 -1.65 -9.58
CA VAL A 28 -0.47 -1.15 -9.83
C VAL A 28 -0.22 -1.16 -11.33
N ASP A 29 0.35 -0.09 -11.85
CA ASP A 29 0.75 -0.02 -13.26
C ASP A 29 2.17 -0.59 -13.47
N LEU A 30 2.59 -0.68 -14.73
CA LEU A 30 3.89 -1.27 -15.08
C LEU A 30 5.09 -0.41 -14.66
N VAL A 31 4.88 0.86 -14.30
CA VAL A 31 5.94 1.75 -13.81
C VAL A 31 5.94 1.85 -12.28
N GLY A 32 5.01 1.17 -11.60
CA GLY A 32 4.94 1.07 -10.15
C GLY A 32 4.07 2.13 -9.48
N ASN A 33 3.25 2.89 -10.22
CA ASN A 33 2.25 3.74 -9.60
C ASN A 33 1.15 2.89 -9.01
N ILE A 34 0.69 3.28 -7.82
CA ILE A 34 -0.29 2.55 -7.05
C ILE A 34 -1.56 3.40 -6.97
N ASN A 35 -2.68 2.82 -7.39
CA ASN A 35 -3.99 3.35 -7.04
C ASN A 35 -4.55 2.55 -5.85
N ALA A 36 -4.94 3.28 -4.81
CA ALA A 36 -5.47 2.72 -3.56
C ALA A 36 -6.85 3.27 -3.21
N GLU A 37 -7.41 4.17 -4.01
CA GLU A 37 -8.55 5.01 -3.60
C GLU A 37 -9.75 4.90 -4.54
N MET A 38 -9.54 4.59 -5.82
CA MET A 38 -10.61 4.62 -6.82
C MET A 38 -10.68 3.33 -7.61
N ILE A 39 -11.91 2.95 -7.99
CA ILE A 39 -12.17 1.93 -9.02
C ILE A 39 -13.03 2.60 -10.07
N ASN A 40 -12.50 2.72 -11.30
CA ASN A 40 -13.08 3.56 -12.35
C ASN A 40 -13.29 4.99 -11.83
N GLU A 41 -14.54 5.44 -11.71
CA GLU A 41 -14.92 6.77 -11.20
C GLU A 41 -15.48 6.72 -9.77
N THR A 42 -15.47 5.55 -9.13
CA THR A 42 -16.00 5.38 -7.78
C THR A 42 -14.88 5.44 -6.75
N PHE A 43 -15.01 6.36 -5.81
CA PHE A 43 -14.16 6.44 -4.62
C PHE A 43 -14.49 5.30 -3.67
N VAL A 44 -13.51 4.45 -3.36
CA VAL A 44 -13.68 3.27 -2.51
C VAL A 44 -12.88 3.34 -1.21
N ALA A 45 -11.87 4.19 -1.12
CA ALA A 45 -11.07 4.36 0.10
C ALA A 45 -10.51 5.78 0.23
N GLY A 46 -10.41 6.25 1.49
CA GLY A 46 -9.86 7.56 1.86
C GLY A 46 -8.37 7.72 1.55
N VAL A 47 -7.94 8.96 1.27
CA VAL A 47 -6.51 9.35 1.30
C VAL A 47 -5.95 9.04 2.69
N GLY A 48 -5.10 8.01 2.77
CA GLY A 48 -4.61 7.46 4.03
C GLY A 48 -3.14 7.76 4.32
N GLY A 49 -2.72 7.44 5.54
CA GLY A 49 -1.32 7.54 6.00
C GLY A 49 -0.37 6.46 5.44
N GLN A 50 -0.79 5.71 4.41
CA GLN A 50 -0.01 4.60 3.84
C GLN A 50 1.38 5.05 3.40
N MET A 51 1.48 6.22 2.76
CA MET A 51 2.74 6.78 2.29
C MET A 51 3.68 7.13 3.44
N ASP A 52 3.14 7.50 4.60
CA ASP A 52 3.93 7.86 5.77
C ASP A 52 4.61 6.62 6.35
N PHE A 53 3.89 5.51 6.44
CA PHE A 53 4.44 4.23 6.87
C PHE A 53 5.41 3.63 5.85
N MET A 54 5.13 3.76 4.55
CA MET A 54 6.06 3.32 3.49
C MET A 54 7.40 4.06 3.62
N ARG A 55 7.37 5.39 3.72
CA ARG A 55 8.57 6.22 3.91
C ARG A 55 9.26 5.92 5.23
N GLY A 56 8.50 5.75 6.31
CA GLY A 56 9.00 5.36 7.63
C GLY A 56 9.74 4.02 7.61
N ALA A 57 9.18 3.02 6.95
CA ALA A 57 9.80 1.71 6.79
C ALA A 57 11.08 1.76 5.95
N MET A 58 11.09 2.54 4.87
CA MET A 58 12.30 2.73 4.05
C MET A 58 13.42 3.44 4.81
N ALA A 59 13.07 4.34 5.75
CA ALA A 59 14.03 5.04 6.60
C ALA A 59 14.48 4.23 7.82
N SER A 60 13.83 3.11 8.14
CA SER A 60 14.17 2.24 9.26
C SER A 60 15.35 1.31 8.92
N HIS A 61 16.28 1.13 9.85
CA HIS A 61 17.35 0.15 9.70
C HIS A 61 16.78 -1.27 9.60
N GLY A 62 17.00 -1.94 8.46
CA GLY A 62 16.43 -3.26 8.17
C GLY A 62 14.93 -3.24 7.84
N GLY A 63 14.34 -2.05 7.70
CA GLY A 63 12.92 -1.88 7.43
C GLY A 63 12.52 -2.28 6.01
N LYS A 64 11.22 -2.61 5.85
CA LYS A 64 10.64 -3.06 4.57
C LYS A 64 9.25 -2.48 4.39
N SER A 65 8.94 -2.07 3.17
CA SER A 65 7.57 -1.75 2.78
C SER A 65 7.07 -2.83 1.81
N ILE A 66 5.91 -3.39 2.10
CA ILE A 66 5.28 -4.48 1.35
C ILE A 66 3.90 -4.01 0.92
N MET A 67 3.63 -4.11 -0.37
CA MET A 67 2.32 -3.81 -0.93
C MET A 67 1.62 -5.09 -1.38
N LEU A 68 0.38 -5.26 -0.93
CA LEU A 68 -0.45 -6.42 -1.24
C LEU A 68 -1.53 -6.03 -2.25
N TYR A 69 -1.75 -6.92 -3.21
CA TYR A 69 -2.82 -6.79 -4.20
C TYR A 69 -3.62 -8.08 -4.23
N ARG A 70 -4.92 -7.94 -4.49
CA ARG A 70 -5.77 -9.11 -4.74
C ARG A 70 -5.43 -9.66 -6.11
N GLN A 71 -5.09 -10.95 -6.19
CA GLN A 71 -5.00 -11.64 -7.46
C GLN A 71 -6.40 -11.66 -8.11
N ARG A 72 -6.50 -11.16 -9.35
CA ARG A 72 -7.70 -11.35 -10.15
C ARG A 72 -7.79 -12.83 -10.53
N GLN A 73 -8.80 -13.52 -10.01
CA GLN A 73 -9.18 -14.81 -10.55
C GLN A 73 -9.91 -14.54 -11.86
N VAL A 74 -9.34 -14.99 -12.98
CA VAL A 74 -10.11 -15.10 -14.22
C VAL A 74 -11.00 -16.31 -14.04
N ALA A 75 -12.32 -16.11 -14.05
CA ALA A 75 -13.26 -17.22 -14.04
C ALA A 75 -12.98 -18.08 -15.29
N ALA A 76 -12.91 -19.40 -15.13
CA ALA A 76 -12.54 -20.34 -16.19
C ALA A 76 -13.64 -20.52 -17.26
N SER A 77 -14.35 -19.47 -17.65
CA SER A 77 -15.48 -19.50 -18.58
C SER A 77 -15.23 -18.85 -19.94
N ASP A 78 -14.07 -18.22 -20.17
CA ASP A 78 -13.80 -17.53 -21.44
C ASP A 78 -13.08 -18.41 -22.48
N GLN A 79 -13.27 -19.74 -22.38
CA GLN A 79 -12.68 -20.74 -23.27
C GLN A 79 -13.71 -21.47 -24.14
N GLU A 80 -14.77 -20.80 -24.59
CA GLU A 80 -15.61 -21.30 -25.68
C GLU A 80 -16.10 -20.15 -26.57
N LEU A 81 -15.27 -19.72 -27.52
CA LEU A 81 -15.71 -19.17 -28.80
C LEU A 81 -14.55 -19.37 -29.80
N SER A 82 -14.55 -20.54 -30.43
CA SER A 82 -13.87 -20.82 -31.72
C SER A 82 -14.72 -20.35 -32.88
#